data_AF-A0A3M5GE21-F1
#
_entry.id   AF-A0A3M5GE21-F1
#
_cell.length_a   1.000
_cell.length_b   1.000
_cell.length_c   1.000
_cell.angle_alpha   90.00
_cell.angle_beta   90.00
_cell.angle_gamma   90.00
#
_symmetry.space_group_name_H-M   'P 1'
#
loop_
_entity.id
_entity.type
_entity.pdbx_description
1 polymer ?
#
loop_
_entity_poly.entity_id
_entity_poly.type
_entity_poly.pdbx_seq_one_letter_code
_entity_poly.pdbx_strand_id
1 'polypeptide(L)'
;MTIQAQILRLIRDIQKELGLAVIFITHDLGLVARIADRVAVMYAGQIVETAPAIELFENPQHPYTRGLLASIPIPGRTQPGQPLGSIPGLVPSLVGEQHGCAFRNRCSLAIPACAEDVPPINSQDHMTRCLFASTGEETVLHREGMTS
;
A
#
# COMPACT_ATOMS: atom_id res chain seq x y z
N MET A 1 -2.20 -25.55 11.88
CA MET A 1 -2.07 -25.45 10.40
C MET A 1 -3.46 -25.26 9.82
N THR A 2 -3.72 -24.21 9.04
CA THR A 2 -5.04 -23.95 8.44
C THR A 2 -5.09 -24.48 7.00
N ILE A 3 -6.30 -24.81 6.49
CA ILE A 3 -6.51 -25.28 5.11
C ILE A 3 -5.98 -24.28 4.08
N GLN A 4 -6.17 -22.99 4.32
CA GLN A 4 -5.66 -21.90 3.48
C GLN A 4 -4.14 -22.01 3.27
N ALA A 5 -3.36 -22.28 4.31
CA ALA A 5 -1.92 -22.44 4.22
C ALA A 5 -1.48 -23.72 3.48
N GLN A 6 -2.35 -24.73 3.37
CA GLN A 6 -2.07 -25.92 2.56
C GLN A 6 -2.31 -25.64 1.07
N ILE A 7 -3.43 -24.99 0.73
CA ILE A 7 -3.76 -24.61 -0.66
C ILE A 7 -2.66 -23.72 -1.25
N LEU A 8 -2.19 -22.73 -0.48
CA LEU A 8 -1.14 -21.81 -0.94
C LEU A 8 0.21 -22.48 -1.15
N ARG A 9 0.55 -23.48 -0.33
CA ARG A 9 1.77 -24.28 -0.54
C ARG A 9 1.66 -25.09 -1.82
N LEU A 10 0.53 -25.76 -2.03
CA LEU A 10 0.27 -26.51 -3.26
C LEU A 10 0.39 -25.61 -4.51
N ILE A 11 -0.21 -24.42 -4.49
CA ILE A 11 -0.10 -23.50 -5.63
C ILE A 11 1.35 -23.08 -5.87
N ARG A 12 2.14 -22.84 -4.82
CA ARG A 12 3.56 -22.51 -4.95
C ARG A 12 4.39 -23.67 -5.50
N ASP A 13 4.08 -24.89 -5.10
CA ASP A 13 4.78 -26.08 -5.59
C ASP A 13 4.51 -26.26 -7.10
N ILE A 14 3.25 -26.14 -7.51
CA ILE A 14 2.84 -26.17 -8.93
C ILE A 14 3.50 -25.04 -9.72
N GLN A 15 3.52 -23.83 -9.16
CA GLN A 15 4.17 -22.67 -9.78
C GLN A 15 5.64 -22.95 -10.10
N LYS A 16 6.37 -23.52 -9.14
CA LYS A 16 7.80 -23.84 -9.28
C LYS A 16 8.05 -24.97 -10.27
N GLU A 17 7.22 -26.02 -10.21
CA GLU A 17 7.34 -27.17 -11.10
C GLU A 17 7.09 -26.80 -12.57
N LEU A 18 6.13 -25.90 -12.82
CA LEU A 18 5.69 -25.54 -14.17
C LEU A 18 6.24 -24.19 -14.68
N GLY A 19 6.97 -23.44 -13.85
CA GLY A 19 7.52 -22.13 -14.23
C GLY A 19 6.45 -21.06 -14.50
N LEU A 20 5.35 -21.07 -13.74
CA LEU A 20 4.19 -20.19 -13.98
C LEU A 20 4.32 -18.83 -13.27
N ALA A 21 3.72 -17.81 -13.89
CA ALA A 21 3.40 -16.56 -13.20
C ALA A 21 2.03 -16.68 -12.51
N VAL A 22 1.93 -16.27 -11.25
CA VAL A 22 0.70 -16.33 -10.45
C VAL A 22 0.37 -14.95 -9.91
N ILE A 23 -0.86 -14.49 -10.14
CA ILE A 23 -1.40 -13.26 -9.54
C ILE A 23 -2.44 -13.65 -8.50
N PHE A 24 -2.20 -13.22 -7.26
CA PHE A 24 -3.15 -13.37 -6.16
C PHE A 24 -3.81 -12.04 -5.82
N ILE A 25 -5.13 -12.04 -5.67
CA ILE A 25 -5.92 -10.87 -5.24
C ILE A 25 -6.49 -11.20 -3.86
N THR A 26 -6.11 -10.41 -2.86
CA THR A 26 -6.56 -10.59 -1.47
C THR A 26 -6.55 -9.26 -0.70
N HIS A 27 -7.33 -9.18 0.37
CA HIS A 27 -7.32 -8.09 1.34
C HIS A 27 -6.48 -8.41 2.59
N ASP A 28 -6.04 -9.66 2.73
CA ASP A 28 -5.24 -10.11 3.88
C ASP A 28 -3.74 -9.85 3.61
N LEU A 29 -3.23 -8.72 4.11
CA LEU A 29 -1.81 -8.39 4.00
C LEU A 29 -0.91 -9.36 4.78
N GLY A 30 -1.41 -9.98 5.86
CA GLY A 30 -0.67 -11.00 6.60
C GLY A 30 -0.42 -12.25 5.75
N LEU A 31 -1.35 -12.58 4.86
CA LEU A 31 -1.13 -13.58 3.83
C LEU A 31 -0.10 -13.13 2.80
N VAL A 32 -0.25 -11.92 2.25
CA VAL A 32 0.61 -11.37 1.20
C VAL A 32 2.08 -11.42 1.61
N ALA A 33 2.40 -11.03 2.85
CA ALA A 33 3.76 -11.05 3.41
C ALA A 33 4.47 -12.41 3.33
N ARG A 34 3.72 -13.52 3.23
CA ARG A 34 4.28 -14.89 3.19
C ARG A 34 4.36 -15.46 1.79
N ILE A 35 3.66 -14.87 0.82
CA ILE A 35 3.43 -15.52 -0.48
C ILE A 35 3.83 -14.73 -1.71
N ALA A 36 3.86 -13.41 -1.62
CA ALA A 36 4.10 -12.58 -2.77
C ALA A 36 5.59 -12.24 -2.88
N ASP A 37 6.12 -12.31 -4.10
CA ASP A 37 7.42 -11.72 -4.42
C ASP A 37 7.29 -10.19 -4.57
N ARG A 38 6.18 -9.75 -5.17
CA ARG A 38 5.82 -8.35 -5.39
C ARG A 38 4.38 -8.08 -4.99
N VAL A 39 4.11 -6.88 -4.50
CA VAL A 39 2.80 -6.47 -4.00
C VAL A 39 2.38 -5.20 -4.71
N ALA A 40 1.13 -5.18 -5.20
CA ALA A 40 0.47 -3.99 -5.70
C ALA A 40 -0.72 -3.66 -4.80
N VAL A 41 -0.72 -2.48 -4.21
CA VAL A 41 -1.78 -1.95 -3.37
C VAL A 41 -2.71 -1.10 -4.22
N MET A 42 -4.00 -1.41 -4.16
CA MET A 42 -5.03 -0.68 -4.88
C MET A 42 -5.93 0.10 -3.93
N TYR A 43 -6.34 1.29 -4.37
CA TYR A 43 -7.37 2.09 -3.74
C TYR A 43 -8.27 2.70 -4.81
N ALA A 44 -9.59 2.56 -4.61
CA ALA A 44 -10.60 3.13 -5.51
C ALA A 44 -10.35 2.86 -7.01
N GLY A 45 -9.96 1.63 -7.37
CA GLY A 45 -9.68 1.23 -8.75
C GLY A 45 -8.31 1.63 -9.30
N GLN A 46 -7.48 2.33 -8.52
CA GLN A 46 -6.13 2.72 -8.91
C GLN A 46 -5.06 1.94 -8.14
N ILE A 47 -4.00 1.50 -8.82
CA ILE A 47 -2.79 1.03 -8.14
C ILE A 47 -2.08 2.26 -7.58
N VAL A 48 -2.04 2.36 -6.25
CA VAL A 48 -1.45 3.50 -5.54
C VAL A 48 -0.01 3.25 -5.14
N GLU A 49 0.40 1.98 -5.03
CA GLU A 49 1.75 1.60 -4.66
C GLU A 49 2.08 0.18 -5.13
N THR A 50 3.28 -0.03 -5.65
CA THR A 50 3.81 -1.35 -6.04
C THR A 50 5.27 -1.46 -5.67
N ALA A 51 5.67 -2.54 -5.00
CA ALA A 51 7.07 -2.79 -4.63
C ALA A 51 7.34 -4.30 -4.43
N PRO A 52 8.61 -4.72 -4.35
CA PRO A 52 8.96 -6.01 -3.74
C PRO A 52 8.26 -6.13 -2.37
N ALA A 53 7.81 -7.34 -2.01
CA ALA A 53 7.03 -7.51 -0.80
C ALA A 53 7.78 -6.97 0.43
N ILE A 54 9.04 -7.35 0.61
CA ILE A 54 9.87 -6.91 1.75
C ILE A 54 9.91 -5.37 1.83
N GLU A 55 10.26 -4.69 0.73
CA GLU A 55 10.34 -3.23 0.67
C GLU A 55 9.00 -2.56 1.00
N LEU A 56 7.87 -3.09 0.51
CA LEU A 56 6.56 -2.52 0.79
C LEU A 56 6.17 -2.62 2.28
N PHE A 57 6.58 -3.69 2.96
CA PHE A 57 6.31 -3.87 4.39
C PHE A 57 7.26 -3.06 5.28
N GLU A 58 8.52 -2.86 4.85
CA GLU A 58 9.53 -2.13 5.62
C GLU A 58 9.51 -0.62 5.38
N ASN A 59 9.26 -0.19 4.14
CA ASN A 59 9.31 1.20 3.71
C ASN A 59 8.06 1.60 2.89
N PRO A 60 6.84 1.48 3.45
CA PRO A 60 5.63 1.92 2.76
C PRO A 60 5.65 3.43 2.49
N GLN A 61 5.45 3.83 1.25
CA GLN A 61 5.53 5.22 0.79
C GLN A 61 4.15 5.88 0.80
N HIS A 62 3.11 5.19 0.33
CA HIS A 62 1.78 5.80 0.22
C HIS A 62 1.10 5.86 1.61
N PRO A 63 0.48 6.99 2.01
CA PRO A 63 -0.21 7.12 3.29
C PRO A 63 -1.31 6.06 3.52
N TYR A 64 -1.98 5.64 2.45
CA TYR A 64 -2.92 4.51 2.48
C TYR A 64 -2.25 3.20 2.90
N THR A 65 -1.14 2.81 2.27
CA THR A 65 -0.41 1.58 2.59
C THR A 65 0.13 1.61 4.01
N ARG A 66 0.66 2.76 4.47
CA ARG A 66 1.04 2.98 5.87
C ARG A 66 -0.13 2.71 6.81
N GLY A 67 -1.31 3.25 6.48
CA GLY A 67 -2.54 3.03 7.23
C GLY A 67 -2.95 1.55 7.27
N LEU A 68 -2.89 0.84 6.13
CA LEU A 68 -3.20 -0.59 6.05
C LEU A 68 -2.27 -1.41 6.95
N LEU A 69 -0.96 -1.16 6.88
CA LEU A 69 0.03 -1.87 7.68
C LEU A 69 -0.13 -1.59 9.18
N ALA A 70 -0.48 -0.36 9.56
CA ALA A 70 -0.79 0.00 10.94
C ALA A 70 -2.06 -0.67 11.49
N SER A 71 -2.94 -1.16 10.62
CA SER A 71 -4.12 -1.94 10.97
C SER A 71 -3.85 -3.44 11.15
N ILE A 72 -2.61 -3.92 10.93
CA ILE A 72 -2.26 -5.33 11.05
C ILE A 72 -1.64 -5.60 12.42
N PRO A 73 -2.15 -6.58 13.20
CA PRO A 73 -1.52 -6.97 14.45
C PRO A 73 -0.18 -7.66 14.15
N ILE A 74 0.89 -7.20 14.80
CA ILE A 74 2.23 -7.79 14.68
C ILE A 74 2.38 -8.84 15.78
N PRO A 75 2.55 -10.14 15.43
CA PRO A 75 2.73 -11.19 16.43
C PRO A 75 3.87 -10.88 17.40
N GLY A 76 3.59 -10.94 18.70
CA GLY A 76 4.58 -10.67 19.76
C GLY A 76 4.85 -9.19 20.05
N ARG A 77 4.34 -8.25 19.24
CA ARG A 77 4.42 -6.80 19.53
C ARG A 77 3.06 -6.19 19.89
N THR A 78 1.99 -6.60 19.23
CA THR A 78 0.64 -6.14 19.53
C THR A 78 0.03 -6.96 20.66
N GLN A 79 -0.33 -6.30 21.76
CA GLN A 79 -0.96 -6.97 22.90
C GLN A 79 -2.43 -7.31 22.61
N PRO A 80 -2.97 -8.44 23.10
CA PRO A 80 -4.39 -8.73 23.00
C PRO A 80 -5.23 -7.60 23.61
N GLY A 81 -6.18 -7.07 22.84
CA GLY A 81 -7.04 -5.95 23.27
C GLY A 81 -6.47 -4.54 23.00
N GLN A 82 -5.25 -4.42 22.47
CA GLN A 82 -4.71 -3.14 22.04
C GLN A 82 -5.46 -2.63 20.79
N PRO A 83 -5.89 -1.35 20.75
CA PRO A 83 -6.53 -0.79 19.57
C PRO A 83 -5.53 -0.72 18.40
N LEU A 84 -5.96 -1.22 17.24
CA LEU A 84 -5.21 -1.13 16.00
C LEU A 84 -5.43 0.22 15.32
N GLY A 85 -4.47 0.67 14.51
CA GLY A 85 -4.68 1.83 13.66
C GLY A 85 -5.88 1.60 12.74
N SER A 86 -6.68 2.63 12.51
CA SER A 86 -7.74 2.60 11.50
C SER A 86 -7.62 3.79 10.58
N ILE A 87 -8.01 3.61 9.32
CA ILE A 87 -8.05 4.71 8.35
C ILE A 87 -9.42 5.39 8.48
N PRO A 88 -9.49 6.64 8.99
CA PRO A 88 -10.76 7.32 9.21
C PRO A 88 -11.48 7.64 7.89
N GLY A 89 -12.78 7.95 7.99
CA GLY A 89 -13.61 8.38 6.86
C GLY A 89 -14.20 7.26 6.01
N LEU A 90 -15.00 7.65 5.01
CA LEU A 90 -15.69 6.75 4.09
C LEU A 90 -14.92 6.59 2.78
N VAL A 91 -14.96 5.40 2.18
CA VAL A 91 -14.43 5.15 0.84
C VAL A 91 -15.21 6.02 -0.16
N PRO A 92 -14.54 6.74 -1.08
CA PRO A 92 -15.22 7.55 -2.08
C PRO A 92 -16.09 6.68 -2.99
N SER A 93 -17.18 7.26 -3.49
CA SER A 93 -17.97 6.65 -4.56
C SER A 93 -17.09 6.50 -5.80
N LEU A 94 -17.16 5.34 -6.46
CA LEU A 94 -16.53 5.10 -7.76
C LEU A 94 -17.37 5.59 -8.94
N VAL A 95 -18.55 6.16 -8.66
CA VAL A 95 -19.45 6.73 -9.68
C VAL A 95 -19.06 8.19 -9.92
N GLY A 96 -18.61 8.50 -11.14
CA GLY A 96 -18.15 9.83 -11.56
C GLY A 96 -16.65 9.89 -11.86
N GLU A 97 -16.18 11.03 -12.36
CA GLU A 97 -14.74 11.25 -12.62
C GLU A 97 -13.98 11.46 -11.31
N GLN A 98 -12.91 10.70 -11.13
CA GLN A 98 -11.97 10.86 -10.03
C GLN A 98 -10.81 11.73 -10.52
N HIS A 99 -10.68 12.95 -9.98
CA HIS A 99 -9.54 13.82 -10.28
C HIS A 99 -8.52 13.79 -9.14
N GLY A 100 -7.25 13.76 -9.52
CA GLY A 100 -6.12 13.74 -8.60
C GLY A 100 -6.00 12.48 -7.74
N CYS A 101 -5.49 12.63 -6.51
CA CYS A 101 -5.27 11.51 -5.62
C CYS A 101 -6.61 10.97 -5.08
N ALA A 102 -6.96 9.73 -5.44
CA ALA A 102 -8.19 9.09 -4.98
C ALA A 102 -8.29 8.99 -3.43
N PHE A 103 -7.16 8.96 -2.73
CA PHE A 103 -7.10 8.87 -1.26
C PHE A 103 -7.16 10.22 -0.54
N ARG A 104 -7.18 11.36 -1.27
CA ARG A 104 -7.06 12.71 -0.68
C ARG A 104 -8.02 13.00 0.48
N ASN A 105 -9.26 12.54 0.40
CA ASN A 105 -10.30 12.86 1.41
C ASN A 105 -10.11 12.10 2.73
N ARG A 106 -9.20 11.12 2.77
CA ARG A 106 -8.88 10.31 3.95
C ARG A 106 -7.40 10.37 4.32
N CYS A 107 -6.60 11.05 3.52
CA CYS A 107 -5.17 11.20 3.73
C CYS A 107 -4.91 12.30 4.75
N SER A 108 -4.21 11.98 5.84
CA SER A 108 -3.81 12.97 6.85
C SER A 108 -2.74 13.96 6.34
N LEU A 109 -2.10 13.66 5.21
CA LEU A 109 -1.08 14.51 4.57
C LEU A 109 -1.64 15.28 3.36
N ALA A 110 -2.96 15.26 3.13
CA ALA A 110 -3.54 15.88 1.95
C ALA A 110 -3.26 17.39 1.90
N ILE A 111 -2.79 17.86 0.75
CA ILE A 111 -2.58 19.28 0.42
C ILE A 111 -3.40 19.64 -0.84
N PRO A 112 -3.62 20.94 -1.14
CA PRO A 112 -4.37 21.34 -2.33
C PRO A 112 -3.87 20.73 -3.65
N ALA A 113 -2.55 20.57 -3.81
CA ALA A 113 -1.95 19.93 -4.99
C ALA A 113 -2.38 18.46 -5.18
N CYS A 114 -2.87 17.77 -4.15
CA CYS A 114 -3.40 16.41 -4.29
C CYS A 114 -4.73 16.34 -5.07
N ALA A 115 -5.36 17.49 -5.36
CA ALA A 115 -6.54 17.58 -6.22
C ALA A 115 -6.19 17.48 -7.71
N GLU A 116 -4.93 17.72 -8.07
CA GLU A 116 -4.41 17.58 -9.43
C GLU A 116 -3.89 16.15 -9.66
N ASP A 117 -3.69 15.79 -10.92
CA ASP A 117 -3.20 14.46 -11.31
C ASP A 117 -1.87 14.13 -10.63
N VAL A 118 -1.86 13.01 -9.90
CA VAL A 118 -0.67 12.49 -9.24
C VAL A 118 -0.07 11.37 -10.09
N PRO A 119 0.98 11.64 -10.88
CA PRO A 119 1.62 10.61 -11.69
C PRO A 119 2.31 9.57 -10.79
N PRO A 120 2.53 8.35 -11.31
CA PRO A 120 3.30 7.35 -10.59
C PRO A 120 4.78 7.79 -10.52
N ILE A 121 5.31 7.88 -9.31
CA ILE A 121 6.73 8.11 -9.03
C ILE A 121 7.38 6.74 -8.87
N ASN A 122 8.45 6.47 -9.63
CA ASN A 122 9.20 5.22 -9.55
C ASN A 122 10.58 5.48 -8.94
N SER A 123 10.95 4.71 -7.93
CA SER A 123 12.30 4.71 -7.37
C SER A 123 12.71 3.29 -7.01
N GLN A 124 13.86 2.81 -7.49
CA GLN A 124 14.44 1.51 -7.12
C GLN A 124 13.42 0.35 -7.12
N ASP A 125 12.61 0.23 -8.19
CA ASP A 125 11.57 -0.81 -8.34
C ASP A 125 10.35 -0.69 -7.38
N HIS A 126 10.22 0.48 -6.74
CA HIS A 126 9.09 0.93 -5.95
C HIS A 126 8.33 2.03 -6.68
N MET A 127 7.11 1.75 -7.11
CA MET A 127 6.20 2.70 -7.72
C MET A 127 5.20 3.20 -6.70
N THR A 128 4.98 4.51 -6.61
CA THR A 128 3.98 5.12 -5.73
C THR A 128 3.27 6.30 -6.40
N ARG A 129 1.95 6.40 -6.28
CA ARG A 129 1.16 7.56 -6.70
C ARG A 129 0.92 8.51 -5.53
N CYS A 130 1.97 9.19 -5.08
CA CYS A 130 1.88 10.17 -3.99
C CYS A 130 2.90 11.30 -4.20
N LEU A 131 2.49 12.54 -3.98
CA LEU A 131 3.39 13.71 -4.04
C LEU A 131 4.51 13.67 -2.98
N PHE A 132 4.34 12.87 -1.92
CA PHE A 132 5.30 12.72 -0.83
C PHE A 132 6.11 11.42 -0.90
N ALA A 133 6.03 10.66 -2.00
CA ALA A 133 6.87 9.49 -2.18
C ALA A 133 8.33 9.94 -2.27
N SER A 134 9.24 9.26 -1.56
CA SER A 134 10.67 9.55 -1.69
C SER A 134 11.13 9.13 -3.09
N THR A 135 11.38 10.10 -3.96
CA THR A 135 12.28 9.89 -5.09
C THR A 135 13.65 9.59 -4.49
N GLY A 136 14.33 8.54 -4.95
CA GLY A 136 15.73 8.25 -4.59
C GLY A 136 16.75 9.33 -4.96
N GLU A 137 16.29 10.53 -5.30
CA GLU A 137 17.03 11.78 -5.44
C GLU A 137 16.27 12.85 -4.64
N GLU A 138 17.03 13.55 -3.80
CA GLU A 138 16.69 14.63 -2.86
C GLU A 138 15.26 15.17 -2.93
N THR A 139 14.56 15.03 -1.79
CA THR A 139 13.33 15.75 -1.49
C THR A 139 13.57 17.26 -1.51
N VAL A 140 13.47 17.88 -2.68
CA VAL A 140 13.27 19.33 -2.79
C VAL A 140 11.78 19.58 -2.96
N LEU A 141 11.07 19.64 -1.83
CA LEU A 141 9.96 20.56 -1.72
C LEU A 141 10.10 21.36 -0.42
N HIS A 142 10.39 22.63 -0.62
CA HIS A 142 10.56 23.68 0.38
C HIS A 142 9.51 23.59 1.49
N ARG A 143 9.98 23.38 2.72
CA ARG A 143 9.30 23.85 3.93
C ARG A 143 9.39 25.38 3.95
N GLU A 144 8.45 26.06 3.32
CA GLU A 144 8.23 27.49 3.60
C GLU A 144 6.78 27.69 4.06
N GLY A 145 6.64 28.21 5.28
CA GLY A 145 5.40 28.86 5.71
C GLY A 145 4.68 28.30 6.94
N MET A 146 5.38 27.91 8.01
CA MET A 146 4.81 27.89 9.35
C MET A 146 5.13 29.22 10.04
N THR A 147 4.29 30.24 9.86
CA THR A 147 4.12 31.38 10.79
C THR A 147 2.88 32.20 10.40
N SER A 148 1.78 32.04 11.13
CA SER A 148 0.98 33.12 11.77
C SER A 148 -0.24 32.51 12.45
#